data_AF-A0A838AH92-F1
#
_entry.id   AF-A0A838AH92-F1
#
_cell.length_a   1.000
_cell.length_b   1.000
_cell.length_c   1.000
_cell.angle_alpha   90.00
_cell.angle_beta   90.00
_cell.angle_gamma   90.00
#
_symmetry.space_group_name_H-M   'P 1'
#
loop_
_entity.id
_entity.type
_entity.pdbx_description
1 polymer ?
#
loop_
_entity_poly.entity_id
_entity_poly.type
_entity_poly.pdbx_seq_one_letter_code
_entity_poly.pdbx_strand_id
1 'polypeptide(L)'
;MYDLLVESIKALQKSKYGKGNKKRLTAIQSALKLAKSLFELKDNSKIEPLPPLIGFRSIEQTEQIPKILDEFMNDFEIQCLQKNGATAKNYSLFSVTLLKIIKTLEADKKRGLLSAHAINVINKMFVKHPVEYNKRAIRDPLALVFVITELAMDAERNLSQPYEFDITIPLQLAPFMQKYHMDYDNALLEIIEEFNKMPKFRLTVLINERHKEIVTKFLQFGIGKLSLEDKLSRAKNLLEKITHEKNDSISLEHYNVLKLCFTDKELAPHLAKIAKEISKTDRRFANTILDEVSKL
;
A
#
# COMPACT_ATOMS: atom_id res chain seq x y z
N MET A 1 20.18 -8.82 15.27
CA MET A 1 18.90 -9.10 15.95
C MET A 1 17.97 -9.96 15.09
N TYR A 2 17.91 -9.81 13.76
CA TYR A 2 17.11 -10.70 12.91
C TYR A 2 17.47 -12.19 13.08
N ASP A 3 18.77 -12.53 13.06
CA ASP A 3 19.21 -13.92 13.27
C ASP A 3 18.83 -14.43 14.67
N LEU A 4 18.86 -13.54 15.67
CA LEU A 4 18.44 -13.85 17.03
C LEU A 4 16.95 -14.12 17.11
N LEU A 5 16.11 -13.37 16.40
CA LEU A 5 14.69 -13.65 16.27
C LEU A 5 14.46 -15.02 15.62
N VAL A 6 15.16 -15.32 14.52
CA VAL A 6 15.07 -16.62 13.82
C VAL A 6 15.47 -17.77 14.75
N GLU A 7 16.58 -17.64 15.49
CA GLU A 7 17.02 -18.64 16.46
C GLU A 7 16.04 -18.78 17.65
N SER A 8 15.48 -17.67 18.13
CA SER A 8 14.48 -17.70 19.21
C SER A 8 13.21 -18.44 18.77
N ILE A 9 12.77 -18.27 17.52
CA ILE A 9 11.64 -19.00 16.95
C ILE A 9 11.96 -20.50 16.81
N LYS A 10 13.18 -20.85 16.35
CA LYS A 10 13.63 -22.25 16.28
C LYS A 10 13.64 -22.90 17.67
N ALA A 11 14.14 -22.20 18.68
CA ALA A 11 14.15 -22.68 20.05
C ALA A 11 12.73 -22.89 20.59
N LEU A 12 11.83 -21.93 20.37
CA LEU A 12 10.42 -22.04 20.75
C LEU A 12 9.76 -23.26 20.09
N GLN A 13 9.99 -23.47 18.79
CA GLN A 13 9.45 -24.59 18.01
C GLN A 13 9.88 -25.97 18.53
N LYS A 14 11.11 -26.08 19.06
CA LYS A 14 11.64 -27.31 19.68
C LYS A 14 11.20 -27.50 21.13
N SER A 15 10.70 -26.45 21.78
CA SER A 15 10.33 -26.46 23.19
C SER A 15 8.90 -26.99 23.43
N LYS A 16 8.61 -27.38 24.68
CA LYS A 16 7.23 -27.73 25.11
C LYS A 16 6.24 -26.58 24.94
N TYR A 17 6.71 -25.34 25.04
CA TYR A 17 5.90 -24.11 25.00
C TYR A 17 5.42 -23.76 23.57
N GLY A 18 6.05 -24.30 22.53
CA GLY A 18 5.68 -24.08 21.14
C GLY A 18 4.79 -25.16 20.52
N LYS A 19 4.45 -26.23 21.27
CA LYS A 19 3.77 -27.43 20.72
C LYS A 19 2.50 -27.11 19.94
N GLY A 20 1.62 -26.25 20.45
CA GLY A 20 0.38 -25.90 19.75
C GLY A 20 0.52 -24.82 18.66
N ASN A 21 1.70 -24.20 18.50
CA ASN A 21 1.98 -23.24 17.43
C ASN A 21 2.96 -23.79 16.37
N LYS A 22 3.41 -25.04 16.47
CA LYS A 22 4.52 -25.58 15.65
C LYS A 22 4.36 -25.36 14.14
N LYS A 23 3.15 -25.58 13.59
CA LYS A 23 2.86 -25.34 12.17
C LYS A 23 2.96 -23.85 11.81
N ARG A 24 2.38 -22.97 12.64
CA ARG A 24 2.43 -21.52 12.46
C ARG A 24 3.87 -20.99 12.53
N LEU A 25 4.66 -21.43 13.50
CA LEU A 25 6.07 -21.06 13.64
C LEU A 25 6.92 -21.47 12.41
N THR A 26 6.61 -22.61 11.80
CA THR A 26 7.27 -23.06 10.56
C THR A 26 6.93 -22.13 9.37
N ALA A 27 5.67 -21.71 9.27
CA ALA A 27 5.23 -20.76 8.26
C ALA A 27 5.86 -19.37 8.49
N ILE A 28 5.94 -18.91 9.74
CA ILE A 28 6.62 -17.66 10.11
C ILE A 28 8.09 -17.69 9.71
N GLN A 29 8.84 -18.76 10.00
CA GLN A 29 10.22 -18.89 9.55
C GLN A 29 10.34 -18.82 8.02
N SER A 30 9.41 -19.42 7.30
CA SER A 30 9.39 -19.36 5.84
C SER A 30 9.11 -17.96 5.32
N ALA A 31 8.25 -17.19 5.99
CA ALA A 31 8.01 -15.79 5.70
C ALA A 31 9.26 -14.95 5.99
N LEU A 32 9.88 -15.11 7.16
CA LEU A 32 11.09 -14.38 7.56
C LEU A 32 12.25 -14.61 6.57
N LYS A 33 12.41 -15.83 6.04
CA LYS A 33 13.44 -16.12 5.02
C LYS A 33 13.34 -15.22 3.79
N LEU A 34 12.13 -14.80 3.39
CA LEU A 34 11.94 -13.88 2.26
C LEU A 34 12.48 -12.48 2.57
N ALA A 35 12.39 -12.07 3.82
CA ALA A 35 12.89 -10.79 4.31
C ALA A 35 14.39 -10.80 4.64
N LYS A 36 15.09 -11.95 4.56
CA LYS A 36 16.50 -12.06 4.99
C LYS A 36 17.40 -11.01 4.34
N SER A 37 17.23 -10.77 3.05
CA SER A 37 18.02 -9.78 2.31
C SER A 37 17.84 -8.33 2.79
N LEU A 38 16.78 -8.03 3.57
CA LEU A 38 16.60 -6.72 4.21
C LEU A 38 17.61 -6.48 5.34
N PHE A 39 18.11 -7.55 5.96
CA PHE A 39 18.95 -7.50 7.15
C PHE A 39 20.43 -7.83 6.86
N GLU A 40 20.74 -8.23 5.63
CA GLU A 40 22.12 -8.38 5.19
C GLU A 40 22.77 -6.99 5.13
N LEU A 41 23.82 -6.80 5.93
CA LEU A 41 24.55 -5.54 6.00
C LEU A 41 25.37 -5.35 4.72
N LYS A 42 25.32 -4.15 4.13
CA LYS A 42 26.20 -3.80 3.01
C LYS A 42 27.64 -3.50 3.44
N ASP A 43 27.85 -3.19 4.71
CA ASP A 43 29.16 -2.85 5.27
C ASP A 43 29.56 -3.77 6.44
N ASN A 44 30.86 -4.02 6.54
CA ASN A 44 31.53 -4.75 7.62
C ASN A 44 31.54 -3.98 8.95
N SER A 45 30.45 -3.30 9.31
CA SER A 45 30.33 -2.63 10.61
C SER A 45 30.41 -3.69 11.72
N LYS A 46 31.19 -3.40 12.77
CA LYS A 46 31.38 -4.29 13.93
C LYS A 46 30.03 -4.76 14.45
N ILE A 47 29.89 -6.08 14.57
CA ILE A 47 28.74 -6.74 15.17
C ILE A 47 28.78 -6.41 16.65
N GLU A 48 27.89 -5.53 17.12
CA GLU A 48 27.64 -5.35 18.55
C GLU A 48 27.25 -6.70 19.18
N PRO A 49 27.57 -6.95 20.45
CA PRO A 49 27.21 -8.19 21.11
C PRO A 49 25.71 -8.44 20.97
N LEU A 50 25.36 -9.62 20.43
CA LEU A 50 23.97 -10.01 20.25
C LEU A 50 23.27 -10.02 21.61
N PRO A 51 22.09 -9.41 21.75
CA PRO A 51 21.31 -9.50 22.98
C PRO A 51 20.99 -10.96 23.33
N PRO A 52 20.49 -11.26 24.54
CA PRO A 52 20.03 -12.60 24.86
C PRO A 52 18.82 -13.02 23.99
N LEU A 53 18.67 -14.33 23.77
CA LEU A 53 17.51 -14.90 23.06
C LEU A 53 16.20 -14.44 23.69
N ILE A 54 15.16 -14.25 22.86
CA ILE A 54 13.83 -13.89 23.33
C ILE A 54 13.28 -15.04 24.18
N GLY A 55 13.06 -14.77 25.47
CA GLY A 55 12.54 -15.73 26.42
C GLY A 55 11.03 -15.95 26.29
N PHE A 56 10.61 -16.90 25.46
CA PHE A 56 9.18 -17.24 25.30
C PHE A 56 8.57 -18.07 26.45
N ARG A 57 9.35 -18.42 27.49
CA ARG A 57 8.86 -19.30 28.58
C ARG A 57 7.74 -18.68 29.41
N SER A 58 7.77 -17.37 29.61
CA SER A 58 6.79 -16.60 30.37
C SER A 58 5.70 -15.98 29.50
N ILE A 59 5.71 -16.23 28.19
CA ILE A 59 4.76 -15.65 27.24
C ILE A 59 3.68 -16.68 26.96
N GLU A 60 2.42 -16.28 27.16
CA GLU A 60 1.27 -17.11 26.83
C GLU A 60 1.30 -17.55 25.37
N GLN A 61 0.82 -18.76 25.11
CA GLN A 61 0.91 -19.34 23.77
C GLN A 61 0.19 -18.50 22.71
N THR A 62 -0.90 -17.86 23.09
CA THR A 62 -1.68 -16.92 22.28
C THR A 62 -0.89 -15.66 21.93
N GLU A 63 0.05 -15.23 22.77
CA GLU A 63 0.84 -14.00 22.62
C GLU A 63 2.23 -14.21 21.99
N GLN A 64 2.66 -15.47 21.80
CA GLN A 64 3.95 -15.78 21.17
C GLN A 64 4.09 -15.20 19.76
N ILE A 65 3.07 -15.34 18.90
CA ILE A 65 3.11 -14.84 17.51
C ILE A 65 3.03 -13.30 17.46
N PRO A 66 2.12 -12.63 18.19
CA PRO A 66 2.16 -11.17 18.36
C PRO A 66 3.54 -10.67 18.78
N LYS A 67 4.17 -11.31 19.78
CA LYS A 67 5.50 -10.92 20.22
C LYS A 67 6.54 -11.08 19.11
N ILE A 68 6.51 -12.18 18.36
CA ILE A 68 7.40 -12.37 17.20
C ILE A 68 7.21 -11.26 16.15
N LEU A 69 5.97 -10.87 15.89
CA LEU A 69 5.65 -9.79 14.94
C LEU A 69 6.26 -8.46 15.43
N ASP A 70 6.08 -8.11 16.70
CA ASP A 70 6.64 -6.88 17.29
C ASP A 70 8.16 -6.85 17.22
N GLU A 71 8.83 -7.95 17.56
CA GLU A 71 10.28 -8.05 17.48
C GLU A 71 10.76 -7.93 16.03
N PHE A 72 10.06 -8.54 15.06
CA PHE A 72 10.38 -8.37 13.65
C PHE A 72 10.24 -6.92 13.17
N MET A 73 9.20 -6.22 13.63
CA MET A 73 8.98 -4.80 13.30
C MET A 73 10.09 -3.92 13.87
N ASN A 74 10.44 -4.11 15.14
CA ASN A 74 11.54 -3.38 15.79
C ASN A 74 12.87 -3.66 15.09
N ASP A 75 13.14 -4.93 14.77
CA ASP A 75 14.34 -5.36 14.07
C ASP A 75 14.48 -4.65 12.73
N PHE A 76 13.39 -4.52 11.97
CA PHE A 76 13.37 -3.84 10.68
C PHE A 76 13.68 -2.35 10.81
N GLU A 77 13.05 -1.64 11.76
CA GLU A 77 13.32 -0.22 12.01
C GLU A 77 14.81 0.01 12.33
N ILE A 78 15.35 -0.77 13.27
CA ILE A 78 16.70 -0.58 13.80
C ILE A 78 17.79 -1.02 12.79
N GLN A 79 17.64 -2.20 12.18
CA GLN A 79 18.71 -2.77 11.35
C GLN A 79 18.58 -2.46 9.87
N CYS A 80 17.36 -2.31 9.34
CA CYS A 80 17.16 -2.12 7.91
C CYS A 80 17.00 -0.65 7.55
N LEU A 81 16.09 0.10 8.19
CA LEU A 81 15.82 1.47 7.76
C LEU A 81 17.04 2.39 7.92
N GLN A 82 17.77 2.26 9.03
CA GLN A 82 18.95 3.08 9.32
C GLN A 82 20.17 2.74 8.43
N LYS A 83 20.32 1.48 8.00
CA LYS A 83 21.54 1.01 7.33
C LYS A 83 21.39 0.72 5.84
N ASN A 84 20.20 0.25 5.43
CA ASN A 84 19.89 -0.19 4.08
C ASN A 84 18.94 0.74 3.32
N GLY A 85 18.44 1.80 3.99
CA GLY A 85 17.62 2.87 3.42
C GLY A 85 16.11 2.59 3.44
N ALA A 86 15.33 3.66 3.46
CA ALA A 86 13.88 3.65 3.59
C ALA A 86 13.17 3.55 2.22
N THR A 87 13.63 2.65 1.35
CA THR A 87 13.10 2.55 -0.02
C THR A 87 11.73 1.89 -0.09
N ALA A 88 10.94 2.22 -1.11
CA ALA A 88 9.64 1.57 -1.36
C ALA A 88 9.74 0.04 -1.48
N LYS A 89 10.85 -0.47 -2.04
CA LYS A 89 11.15 -1.89 -2.14
C LYS A 89 11.29 -2.55 -0.76
N ASN A 90 12.07 -1.92 0.12
CA ASN A 90 12.29 -2.44 1.47
C ASN A 90 10.99 -2.46 2.27
N TYR A 91 10.22 -1.37 2.22
CA TYR A 91 8.90 -1.32 2.84
C TYR A 91 7.92 -2.34 2.24
N SER A 92 7.93 -2.57 0.92
CA SER A 92 7.07 -3.59 0.30
C SER A 92 7.42 -5.00 0.81
N LEU A 93 8.70 -5.37 0.82
CA LEU A 93 9.15 -6.68 1.30
C LEU A 93 8.93 -6.87 2.80
N PHE A 94 9.06 -5.80 3.59
CA PHE A 94 8.73 -5.81 5.01
C PHE A 94 7.23 -6.02 5.23
N SER A 95 6.38 -5.18 4.64
CA SER A 95 4.93 -5.24 4.77
C SER A 95 4.37 -6.59 4.33
N VAL A 96 4.92 -7.20 3.27
CA VAL A 96 4.43 -8.51 2.81
C VAL A 96 4.81 -9.61 3.79
N THR A 97 5.97 -9.47 4.45
CA THR A 97 6.41 -10.41 5.47
C THR A 97 5.53 -10.29 6.72
N LEU A 98 5.19 -9.06 7.14
CA LEU A 98 4.22 -8.83 8.21
C LEU A 98 2.88 -9.50 7.91
N LEU A 99 2.32 -9.23 6.72
CA LEU A 99 1.05 -9.80 6.31
C LEU A 99 1.09 -11.33 6.32
N LYS A 100 2.19 -11.96 5.88
CA LYS A 100 2.36 -13.41 5.93
C LYS A 100 2.43 -13.97 7.33
N ILE A 101 3.10 -13.28 8.26
CA ILE A 101 3.15 -13.67 9.67
C ILE A 101 1.75 -13.58 10.29
N ILE A 102 1.06 -12.46 10.06
CA ILE A 102 -0.30 -12.22 10.57
C ILE A 102 -1.29 -13.27 10.03
N LYS A 103 -1.22 -13.60 8.74
CA LYS A 103 -2.06 -14.63 8.10
C LYS A 103 -1.82 -16.06 8.62
N THR A 104 -0.83 -16.29 9.50
CA THR A 104 -0.70 -17.57 10.21
C THR A 104 -1.68 -17.72 11.39
N LEU A 105 -2.28 -16.62 11.83
CA LEU A 105 -3.32 -16.60 12.87
C LEU A 105 -4.69 -16.92 12.28
N GLU A 106 -5.59 -17.39 13.16
CA GLU A 106 -6.98 -17.61 12.78
C GLU A 106 -7.64 -16.30 12.32
N ALA A 107 -8.67 -16.44 11.49
CA ALA A 107 -9.47 -15.30 11.05
C ALA A 107 -10.41 -14.87 12.19
N ASP A 108 -9.87 -14.08 13.12
CA ASP A 108 -10.57 -13.56 14.28
C ASP A 108 -10.25 -12.07 14.53
N LYS A 109 -10.91 -11.50 15.53
CA LYS A 109 -10.69 -10.11 15.94
C LYS A 109 -9.22 -9.83 16.28
N LYS A 110 -8.48 -10.80 16.83
CA LYS A 110 -7.07 -10.62 17.20
C LYS A 110 -6.20 -10.44 15.97
N ARG A 111 -6.41 -11.24 14.92
CA ARG A 111 -5.74 -11.04 13.63
C ARG A 111 -6.06 -9.67 13.03
N GLY A 112 -7.32 -9.24 13.09
CA GLY A 112 -7.73 -7.91 12.65
C GLY A 112 -7.00 -6.78 13.38
N LEU A 113 -6.89 -6.87 14.70
CA LEU A 113 -6.16 -5.91 15.53
C LEU A 113 -4.66 -5.88 15.21
N LEU A 114 -4.05 -7.04 14.93
CA LEU A 114 -2.63 -7.10 14.56
C LEU A 114 -2.36 -6.54 13.16
N SER A 115 -3.28 -6.72 12.21
CA SER A 115 -3.22 -6.04 10.91
C SER A 115 -3.28 -4.52 11.06
N ALA A 116 -4.21 -4.02 11.87
CA ALA A 116 -4.30 -2.59 12.18
C ALA A 116 -3.04 -2.05 12.90
N HIS A 117 -2.49 -2.83 13.84
CA HIS A 117 -1.25 -2.49 14.55
C HIS A 117 -0.05 -2.43 13.59
N ALA A 118 0.08 -3.40 12.67
CA ALA A 118 1.13 -3.38 11.65
C ALA A 118 1.08 -2.11 10.78
N ILE A 119 -0.13 -1.70 10.35
CA ILE A 119 -0.31 -0.45 9.60
C ILE A 119 0.09 0.76 10.45
N ASN A 120 -0.29 0.79 11.73
CA ASN A 120 0.10 1.87 12.65
C ASN A 120 1.61 1.96 12.86
N VAL A 121 2.31 0.82 12.95
CA VAL A 121 3.77 0.79 13.03
C VAL A 121 4.39 1.32 11.74
N ILE A 122 3.89 0.91 10.56
CA ILE A 122 4.34 1.45 9.28
C ILE A 122 4.13 2.96 9.20
N ASN A 123 2.98 3.48 9.66
CA ASN A 123 2.73 4.93 9.77
C ASN A 123 3.82 5.63 10.59
N LYS A 124 4.14 5.10 11.78
CA LYS A 124 5.19 5.68 12.63
C LYS A 124 6.56 5.63 11.97
N MET A 125 6.89 4.53 11.28
CA MET A 125 8.14 4.39 10.55
C MET A 125 8.21 5.39 9.40
N PHE A 126 7.13 5.62 8.66
CA PHE A 126 7.05 6.63 7.59
C PHE A 126 7.31 8.06 8.07
N VAL A 127 6.88 8.41 9.28
CA VAL A 127 7.17 9.73 9.86
C VAL A 127 8.67 9.89 10.14
N LYS A 128 9.32 8.86 10.69
CA LYS A 128 10.74 8.91 11.06
C LYS A 128 11.69 8.67 9.88
N HIS A 129 11.26 7.83 8.94
CA HIS A 129 12.02 7.30 7.82
C HIS A 129 11.15 7.36 6.55
N PRO A 130 10.98 8.55 5.95
CA PRO A 130 10.15 8.75 4.76
C PRO A 130 10.56 7.85 3.59
N VAL A 131 9.59 7.50 2.74
CA VAL A 131 9.82 6.56 1.64
C VAL A 131 10.66 7.20 0.54
N GLU A 132 11.78 6.57 0.20
CA GLU A 132 12.64 6.97 -0.91
C GLU A 132 12.19 6.32 -2.22
N TYR A 133 11.79 7.16 -3.18
CA TYR A 133 11.39 6.77 -4.53
C TYR A 133 12.56 6.92 -5.51
N ASN A 134 13.33 5.85 -5.72
CA ASN A 134 14.44 5.87 -6.68
C ASN A 134 13.94 5.98 -8.13
N LYS A 135 14.58 6.84 -8.96
CA LYS A 135 14.18 7.16 -10.35
C LYS A 135 13.94 5.94 -11.27
N ARG A 136 14.52 4.77 -10.98
CA ARG A 136 14.41 3.53 -11.79
C ARG A 136 13.34 2.53 -11.32
N ALA A 137 12.75 2.72 -10.14
CA ALA A 137 11.92 1.70 -9.49
C ALA A 137 10.42 2.05 -9.55
N ILE A 138 9.81 2.03 -10.73
CA ILE A 138 8.36 2.31 -10.89
C ILE A 138 7.50 1.17 -10.32
N ARG A 139 8.01 -0.07 -10.26
CA ARG A 139 7.25 -1.25 -9.82
C ARG A 139 7.18 -1.44 -8.30
N ASP A 140 8.23 -1.07 -7.57
CA ASP A 140 8.31 -1.30 -6.13
C ASP A 140 7.30 -0.46 -5.30
N PRO A 141 7.02 0.82 -5.65
CA PRO A 141 5.98 1.60 -5.00
C PRO A 141 4.59 1.01 -5.17
N LEU A 142 4.28 0.45 -6.35
CA LEU A 142 2.98 -0.16 -6.59
C LEU A 142 2.79 -1.42 -5.73
N ALA A 143 3.85 -2.21 -5.59
CA ALA A 143 3.85 -3.36 -4.69
C ALA A 143 3.68 -2.93 -3.22
N LEU A 144 4.25 -1.79 -2.81
CA LEU A 144 4.00 -1.22 -1.48
C LEU A 144 2.52 -0.84 -1.31
N VAL A 145 1.93 -0.11 -2.26
CA VAL A 145 0.50 0.26 -2.23
C VAL A 145 -0.36 -1.00 -2.13
N PHE A 146 -0.12 -2.00 -2.98
CA PHE A 146 -0.87 -3.26 -2.97
C PHE A 146 -0.84 -3.93 -1.60
N VAL A 147 0.35 -4.07 -1.00
CA VAL A 147 0.45 -4.77 0.29
C VAL A 147 -0.16 -3.96 1.44
N ILE A 148 -0.09 -2.63 1.41
CA ILE A 148 -0.79 -1.77 2.38
C ILE A 148 -2.30 -1.90 2.24
N THR A 149 -2.82 -1.93 1.00
CA THR A 149 -4.23 -2.24 0.73
C THR A 149 -4.60 -3.63 1.28
N GLU A 150 -3.76 -4.65 1.07
CA GLU A 150 -4.00 -5.99 1.60
C GLU A 150 -4.03 -6.06 3.13
N LEU A 151 -3.15 -5.33 3.81
CA LEU A 151 -3.16 -5.23 5.27
C LEU A 151 -4.45 -4.60 5.77
N ALA A 152 -4.91 -3.52 5.11
CA ALA A 152 -6.18 -2.89 5.44
C ALA A 152 -7.35 -3.83 5.19
N MET A 153 -7.40 -4.51 4.03
CA MET A 153 -8.42 -5.52 3.72
C MET A 153 -8.46 -6.65 4.76
N ASP A 154 -7.30 -7.07 5.27
CA ASP A 154 -7.21 -8.07 6.33
C ASP A 154 -7.78 -7.55 7.66
N ALA A 155 -7.47 -6.30 8.02
CA ALA A 155 -8.06 -5.64 9.18
C ALA A 155 -9.58 -5.51 9.04
N GLU A 156 -10.07 -5.02 7.89
CA GLU A 156 -11.51 -4.83 7.62
C GLU A 156 -12.30 -6.11 7.77
N ARG A 157 -11.82 -7.20 7.17
CA ARG A 157 -12.49 -8.50 7.19
C ARG A 157 -12.65 -9.05 8.61
N ASN A 158 -11.62 -8.88 9.43
CA ASN A 158 -11.57 -9.45 10.77
C ASN A 158 -12.16 -8.52 11.85
N LEU A 159 -12.27 -7.22 11.57
CA LEU A 159 -12.90 -6.22 12.44
C LEU A 159 -14.33 -5.85 12.02
N SER A 160 -14.78 -6.32 10.84
CA SER A 160 -16.12 -6.06 10.28
C SER A 160 -16.44 -4.56 10.09
N GLN A 161 -15.44 -3.75 9.80
CA GLN A 161 -15.59 -2.31 9.54
C GLN A 161 -14.53 -1.84 8.55
N PRO A 162 -14.81 -0.82 7.70
CA PRO A 162 -13.80 -0.19 6.85
C PRO A 162 -12.61 0.33 7.66
N TYR A 163 -11.40 0.18 7.11
CA TYR A 163 -10.19 0.69 7.72
C TYR A 163 -9.98 2.14 7.29
N GLU A 164 -9.75 3.00 8.28
CA GLU A 164 -9.49 4.42 8.06
C GLU A 164 -7.99 4.66 8.17
N PHE A 165 -7.40 5.11 7.07
CA PHE A 165 -5.97 5.44 7.03
C PHE A 165 -5.72 6.81 7.69
N ASP A 166 -4.73 6.85 8.57
CA ASP A 166 -4.08 8.12 8.94
C ASP A 166 -3.50 8.80 7.69
N ILE A 167 -3.46 10.14 7.69
CA ILE A 167 -2.99 10.95 6.56
C ILE A 167 -1.55 10.66 6.15
N THR A 168 -0.75 10.07 7.05
CA THR A 168 0.66 9.74 6.81
C THR A 168 0.83 8.79 5.63
N ILE A 169 0.11 7.66 5.55
CA ILE A 169 0.20 6.72 4.42
C ILE A 169 -0.16 7.40 3.09
N PRO A 170 -1.35 8.03 2.94
CA PRO A 170 -1.69 8.78 1.73
C PRO A 170 -0.64 9.82 1.35
N LEU A 171 -0.08 10.55 2.32
CA LEU A 171 0.97 11.53 2.07
C LEU A 171 2.25 10.91 1.53
N GLN A 172 2.69 9.79 2.09
CA GLN A 172 3.87 9.08 1.60
C GLN A 172 3.65 8.51 0.21
N LEU A 173 2.46 8.00 -0.11
CA LEU A 173 2.13 7.43 -1.41
C LEU A 173 1.82 8.49 -2.48
N ALA A 174 1.52 9.72 -2.08
CA ALA A 174 1.08 10.80 -2.97
C ALA A 174 2.03 11.04 -4.17
N PRO A 175 3.37 11.18 -4.01
CA PRO A 175 4.26 11.45 -5.15
C PRO A 175 4.16 10.37 -6.23
N PHE A 176 3.94 9.12 -5.84
CA PHE A 176 3.78 8.02 -6.77
C PHE A 176 2.41 8.03 -7.47
N MET A 177 1.34 8.30 -6.72
CA MET A 177 -0.01 8.44 -7.28
C MET A 177 -0.10 9.61 -8.27
N GLN A 178 0.57 10.72 -7.96
CA GLN A 178 0.71 11.88 -8.84
C GLN A 178 1.37 11.50 -10.14
N LYS A 179 2.50 10.79 -10.08
CA LYS A 179 3.20 10.32 -11.28
C LYS A 179 2.29 9.47 -12.18
N TYR A 180 1.54 8.51 -11.61
CA TYR A 180 0.60 7.71 -12.40
C TYR A 180 -0.50 8.55 -13.04
N HIS A 181 -1.06 9.51 -12.31
CA HIS A 181 -2.06 10.42 -12.86
C HIS A 181 -1.53 11.26 -14.02
N MET A 182 -0.28 11.72 -13.93
CA MET A 182 0.36 12.52 -14.99
C MET A 182 0.79 11.67 -16.19
N ASP A 183 1.23 10.43 -15.96
CA ASP A 183 1.75 9.55 -17.02
C ASP A 183 0.63 8.84 -17.83
N TYR A 184 -0.54 8.59 -17.23
CA TYR A 184 -1.61 7.76 -17.84
C TYR A 184 -2.98 8.43 -17.84
N ASP A 185 -3.72 8.37 -18.96
CA ASP A 185 -5.08 8.95 -19.10
C ASP A 185 -6.15 8.16 -18.35
N ASN A 186 -5.89 6.88 -18.14
CA ASN A 186 -6.70 5.88 -17.47
C ASN A 186 -6.01 5.39 -16.18
N ALA A 187 -5.29 6.26 -15.47
CA ALA A 187 -4.39 5.92 -14.36
C ALA A 187 -4.96 4.93 -13.32
N LEU A 188 -6.25 5.03 -12.96
CA LEU A 188 -6.88 4.07 -12.05
C LEU A 188 -6.94 2.66 -12.64
N LEU A 189 -7.31 2.54 -13.92
CA LEU A 189 -7.34 1.26 -14.63
C LEU A 189 -5.93 0.66 -14.71
N GLU A 190 -4.92 1.46 -15.08
CA GLU A 190 -3.52 1.02 -15.16
C GLU A 190 -3.01 0.46 -13.82
N ILE A 191 -3.28 1.16 -12.71
CA ILE A 191 -2.93 0.68 -11.37
C ILE A 191 -3.58 -0.68 -11.09
N ILE A 192 -4.87 -0.83 -11.39
CA ILE A 192 -5.62 -2.06 -11.12
C ILE A 192 -5.17 -3.20 -12.05
N GLU A 193 -4.85 -2.92 -13.31
CA GLU A 193 -4.29 -3.92 -14.21
C GLU A 193 -2.92 -4.40 -13.73
N GLU A 194 -2.05 -3.48 -13.33
CA GLU A 194 -0.74 -3.83 -12.77
C GLU A 194 -0.89 -4.62 -11.45
N PHE A 195 -1.90 -4.33 -10.62
CA PHE A 195 -2.24 -5.15 -9.46
C PHE A 195 -2.59 -6.60 -9.83
N ASN A 196 -3.26 -6.79 -10.96
CA ASN A 196 -3.61 -8.12 -11.45
C ASN A 196 -2.40 -8.86 -12.06
N LYS A 197 -1.51 -8.13 -12.74
CA LYS A 197 -0.32 -8.67 -13.43
C LYS A 197 0.85 -8.92 -12.48
N MET A 198 0.96 -8.17 -11.38
CA MET A 198 2.15 -8.24 -10.52
C MET A 198 2.28 -9.60 -9.81
N PRO A 199 3.52 -10.08 -9.56
CA PRO A 199 3.74 -11.21 -8.68
C PRO A 199 3.23 -10.90 -7.26
N LYS A 200 2.10 -11.50 -6.86
CA LYS A 200 1.45 -11.27 -5.55
C LYS A 200 2.21 -11.88 -4.37
N PHE A 201 3.53 -12.03 -4.47
CA PHE A 201 4.38 -12.63 -3.44
C PHE A 201 3.90 -14.01 -2.94
N ARG A 202 3.24 -14.81 -3.80
CA ARG A 202 2.57 -16.08 -3.44
C ARG A 202 1.41 -15.92 -2.44
N LEU A 203 0.81 -14.74 -2.38
CA LEU A 203 -0.47 -14.50 -1.72
C LEU A 203 -1.60 -14.85 -2.70
N THR A 204 -2.59 -15.60 -2.22
CA THR A 204 -3.81 -15.91 -2.99
C THR A 204 -4.80 -14.76 -2.82
N VAL A 205 -4.71 -13.76 -3.72
CA VAL A 205 -5.51 -12.52 -3.65
C VAL A 205 -6.20 -12.24 -4.98
N LEU A 206 -7.49 -11.93 -4.91
CA LEU A 206 -8.31 -11.46 -6.03
C LEU A 206 -8.64 -9.98 -5.80
N ILE A 207 -8.34 -9.14 -6.79
CA ILE A 207 -8.64 -7.71 -6.74
C ILE A 207 -10.15 -7.55 -6.94
N ASN A 208 -10.82 -6.94 -5.97
CA ASN A 208 -12.27 -6.69 -5.99
C ASN A 208 -12.57 -5.19 -5.87
N GLU A 209 -13.85 -4.82 -5.86
CA GLU A 209 -14.29 -3.41 -5.78
C GLU A 209 -13.73 -2.68 -4.56
N ARG A 210 -13.61 -3.34 -3.41
CA ARG A 210 -13.06 -2.71 -2.21
C ARG A 210 -11.58 -2.33 -2.36
N HIS A 211 -10.80 -3.13 -3.11
CA HIS A 211 -9.41 -2.74 -3.43
C HIS A 211 -9.40 -1.48 -4.29
N LYS A 212 -10.28 -1.42 -5.30
CA LYS A 212 -10.42 -0.27 -6.18
C LYS A 212 -10.78 0.97 -5.37
N GLU A 213 -11.74 0.89 -4.46
CA GLU A 213 -12.13 2.01 -3.58
C GLU A 213 -10.96 2.55 -2.73
N ILE A 214 -10.16 1.68 -2.12
CA ILE A 214 -9.00 2.09 -1.32
C ILE A 214 -7.96 2.79 -2.21
N VAL A 215 -7.65 2.20 -3.36
CA VAL A 215 -6.68 2.76 -4.31
C VAL A 215 -7.18 4.09 -4.88
N THR A 216 -8.47 4.19 -5.20
CA THR A 216 -9.11 5.43 -5.64
C THR A 216 -8.90 6.55 -4.62
N LYS A 217 -9.05 6.27 -3.32
CA LYS A 217 -8.78 7.27 -2.27
C LYS A 217 -7.32 7.71 -2.25
N PHE A 218 -6.36 6.78 -2.41
CA PHE A 218 -4.95 7.16 -2.51
C PHE A 218 -4.65 8.00 -3.75
N LEU A 219 -5.23 7.64 -4.90
CA LEU A 219 -5.07 8.39 -6.14
C LEU A 219 -5.68 9.79 -6.03
N GLN A 220 -6.91 9.91 -5.52
CA GLN A 220 -7.57 11.19 -5.23
C GLN A 220 -6.74 12.07 -4.30
N PHE A 221 -6.19 11.49 -3.23
CA PHE A 221 -5.31 12.22 -2.32
C PHE A 221 -4.05 12.74 -3.04
N GLY A 222 -3.41 11.90 -3.86
CA GLY A 222 -2.25 12.28 -4.67
C GLY A 222 -2.56 13.43 -5.62
N ILE A 223 -3.67 13.33 -6.36
CA ILE A 223 -4.17 14.37 -7.27
C ILE A 223 -4.39 15.68 -6.51
N GLY A 224 -5.06 15.64 -5.35
CA GLY A 224 -5.31 16.83 -4.54
C GLY A 224 -4.05 17.55 -4.05
N LYS A 225 -2.89 16.87 -4.08
CA LYS A 225 -1.57 17.44 -3.73
C LYS A 225 -0.79 18.00 -4.93
N LEU A 226 -1.29 17.88 -6.16
CA LEU A 226 -0.69 18.51 -7.33
C LEU A 226 -0.91 20.03 -7.32
N SER A 227 -0.06 20.75 -8.06
CA SER A 227 -0.27 22.16 -8.33
C SER A 227 -1.59 22.38 -9.09
N LEU A 228 -2.22 23.55 -8.90
CA LEU A 228 -3.44 23.88 -9.65
C LEU A 228 -3.18 23.88 -11.17
N GLU A 229 -1.99 24.32 -11.59
CA GLU A 229 -1.57 24.32 -12.99
C GLU A 229 -1.57 22.91 -13.59
N ASP A 230 -0.94 21.95 -12.92
CA ASP A 230 -0.90 20.55 -13.37
C ASP A 230 -2.29 19.93 -13.40
N LYS A 231 -3.10 20.17 -12.35
CA LYS A 231 -4.49 19.70 -12.27
C LYS A 231 -5.32 20.22 -13.44
N LEU A 232 -5.20 21.51 -13.75
CA LEU A 232 -5.92 22.14 -14.86
C LEU A 232 -5.46 21.62 -16.22
N SER A 233 -4.14 21.56 -16.43
CA SER A 233 -3.55 21.03 -17.66
C SER A 233 -4.04 19.62 -17.94
N ARG A 234 -4.00 18.76 -16.91
CA ARG A 234 -4.41 17.37 -17.04
C ARG A 234 -5.91 17.23 -17.31
N ALA A 235 -6.74 17.97 -16.58
CA ALA A 235 -8.18 17.88 -16.75
C ALA A 235 -8.66 18.40 -18.11
N LYS A 236 -8.03 19.47 -18.63
CA LYS A 236 -8.29 19.96 -20.00
C LYS A 236 -7.98 18.88 -21.03
N ASN A 237 -6.81 18.26 -20.93
CA ASN A 237 -6.40 17.18 -21.83
C ASN A 237 -7.40 16.01 -21.80
N LEU A 238 -7.87 15.59 -20.61
CA LEU A 238 -8.87 14.53 -20.48
C LEU A 238 -10.22 14.92 -21.10
N LEU A 239 -10.69 16.15 -20.88
CA LEU A 239 -11.92 16.65 -21.50
C LEU A 239 -11.83 16.70 -23.03
N GLU A 240 -10.70 17.17 -23.58
CA GLU A 240 -10.43 17.13 -25.02
C GLU A 240 -10.43 15.70 -25.57
N LYS A 241 -9.82 14.75 -24.85
CA LYS A 241 -9.87 13.34 -25.25
C LYS A 241 -11.28 12.77 -25.20
N ILE A 242 -12.05 12.99 -24.13
CA ILE A 242 -13.44 12.52 -23.98
C ILE A 242 -14.31 13.02 -25.15
N THR A 243 -14.13 14.27 -25.55
CA THR A 243 -14.94 14.91 -26.59
C THR A 243 -14.67 14.36 -27.99
N HIS A 244 -13.41 14.02 -28.29
CA HIS A 244 -12.99 13.53 -29.60
C HIS A 244 -12.90 11.99 -29.72
N GLU A 245 -12.84 11.26 -28.60
CA GLU A 245 -12.64 9.80 -28.58
C GLU A 245 -13.87 9.01 -28.99
N LYS A 246 -13.92 8.49 -30.22
CA LYS A 246 -15.09 7.81 -30.79
C LYS A 246 -15.57 6.58 -30.01
N ASN A 247 -14.70 5.92 -29.24
CA ASN A 247 -15.06 4.77 -28.41
C ASN A 247 -15.56 5.22 -27.03
N ASP A 248 -16.85 4.99 -26.76
CA ASP A 248 -17.48 5.37 -25.49
C ASP A 248 -16.84 4.66 -24.27
N SER A 249 -16.29 3.45 -24.43
CA SER A 249 -15.57 2.74 -23.36
C SER A 249 -14.29 3.49 -22.95
N ILE A 250 -13.51 3.95 -23.93
CA ILE A 250 -12.27 4.70 -23.68
C ILE A 250 -12.62 6.09 -23.10
N SER A 251 -13.68 6.71 -23.61
CA SER A 251 -14.20 7.96 -23.05
C SER A 251 -14.63 7.81 -21.59
N LEU A 252 -15.26 6.68 -21.24
CA LEU A 252 -15.65 6.37 -19.86
C LEU A 252 -14.43 6.19 -18.95
N GLU A 253 -13.34 5.60 -19.42
CA GLU A 253 -12.10 5.46 -18.66
C GLU A 253 -11.46 6.81 -18.33
N HIS A 254 -11.34 7.70 -19.33
CA HIS A 254 -10.87 9.07 -19.11
C HIS A 254 -11.78 9.84 -18.16
N TYR A 255 -13.10 9.65 -18.30
CA TYR A 255 -14.09 10.29 -17.45
C TYR A 255 -13.99 9.81 -15.99
N ASN A 256 -13.76 8.52 -15.76
CA ASN A 256 -13.58 7.97 -14.42
C ASN A 256 -12.36 8.58 -13.71
N VAL A 257 -11.28 8.87 -14.44
CA VAL A 257 -10.11 9.59 -13.89
C VAL A 257 -10.45 11.06 -13.62
N LEU A 258 -11.13 11.74 -14.53
CA LEU A 258 -11.56 13.13 -14.34
C LEU A 258 -12.47 13.30 -13.11
N LYS A 259 -13.38 12.34 -12.90
CA LYS A 259 -14.33 12.32 -11.78
C LYS A 259 -13.63 12.27 -10.41
N LEU A 260 -12.41 11.74 -10.35
CA LEU A 260 -11.61 11.75 -9.12
C LEU A 260 -11.36 13.15 -8.58
N CYS A 261 -11.34 14.15 -9.47
CA CYS A 261 -11.06 15.53 -9.13
C CYS A 261 -12.32 16.34 -8.75
N PHE A 262 -13.52 15.79 -8.84
CA PHE A 262 -14.77 16.54 -8.61
C PHE A 262 -14.91 17.06 -7.18
N THR A 263 -14.28 16.37 -6.22
CA THR A 263 -14.29 16.77 -4.81
C THR A 263 -13.20 17.81 -4.49
N ASP A 264 -12.34 18.15 -5.45
CA ASP A 264 -11.32 19.20 -5.28
C ASP A 264 -11.98 20.58 -5.42
N LYS A 265 -12.11 21.28 -4.29
CA LYS A 265 -12.80 22.58 -4.20
C LYS A 265 -12.11 23.68 -5.02
N GLU A 266 -10.80 23.58 -5.23
CA GLU A 266 -10.07 24.56 -6.02
C GLU A 266 -10.24 24.28 -7.51
N LEU A 267 -10.19 23.01 -7.92
CA LEU A 267 -10.26 22.64 -9.33
C LEU A 267 -11.69 22.65 -9.90
N ALA A 268 -12.68 22.20 -9.13
CA ALA A 268 -14.04 21.97 -9.61
C ALA A 268 -14.68 23.19 -10.33
N PRO A 269 -14.59 24.44 -9.81
CA PRO A 269 -15.15 25.61 -10.50
C PRO A 269 -14.50 25.88 -11.86
N HIS A 270 -13.20 25.58 -11.99
CA HIS A 270 -12.50 25.72 -13.26
C HIS A 270 -12.92 24.65 -14.27
N LEU A 271 -13.15 23.40 -13.82
CA LEU A 271 -13.67 22.34 -14.69
C LEU A 271 -15.05 22.69 -15.25
N ALA A 272 -15.94 23.19 -14.40
CA ALA A 272 -17.27 23.61 -14.81
C ALA A 272 -17.21 24.73 -15.86
N LYS A 273 -16.27 25.67 -15.71
CA LYS A 273 -16.05 26.73 -16.71
C LYS A 273 -15.53 26.16 -18.03
N ILE A 274 -14.50 25.32 -17.99
CA ILE A 274 -13.90 24.70 -19.19
C ILE A 274 -14.96 23.89 -19.94
N ALA A 275 -15.75 23.08 -19.25
CA ALA A 275 -16.77 22.24 -19.88
C ALA A 275 -17.86 23.06 -20.60
N LYS A 276 -18.21 24.25 -20.09
CA LYS A 276 -19.17 25.19 -20.74
C LYS A 276 -18.62 25.84 -22.00
N GLU A 277 -17.29 25.98 -22.10
CA GLU A 277 -16.62 26.61 -23.25
C GLU A 277 -16.40 25.61 -24.40
N ILE A 278 -16.41 24.31 -24.12
CA ILE A 278 -16.29 23.26 -25.13
C ILE A 278 -17.59 23.18 -25.94
N SER A 279 -17.46 23.28 -27.27
CA SER A 279 -18.58 23.11 -28.18
C SER A 279 -19.09 21.67 -28.16
N LYS A 280 -20.40 21.50 -27.98
CA LYS A 280 -21.05 20.18 -28.07
C LYS A 280 -20.86 19.61 -29.47
N THR A 281 -20.64 18.30 -29.52
CA THR A 281 -20.47 17.56 -30.78
C THR A 281 -21.72 16.72 -31.07
N ASP A 282 -21.74 15.98 -32.17
CA ASP A 282 -22.84 15.05 -32.48
C ASP A 282 -22.89 13.85 -31.52
N ARG A 283 -21.91 13.73 -30.61
CA ARG A 283 -21.73 12.59 -29.71
C ARG A 283 -22.48 12.78 -28.40
N ARG A 284 -23.62 12.11 -28.29
CA ARG A 284 -24.49 12.14 -27.10
C ARG A 284 -23.76 11.75 -25.80
N PHE A 285 -22.89 10.74 -25.83
CA PHE A 285 -22.15 10.28 -24.64
C PHE A 285 -21.23 11.38 -24.10
N ALA A 286 -20.36 11.93 -24.94
CA ALA A 286 -19.46 13.03 -24.57
C ALA A 286 -20.22 14.28 -24.10
N ASN A 287 -21.31 14.65 -24.78
CA ASN A 287 -22.14 15.79 -24.35
C ASN A 287 -22.77 15.57 -22.97
N THR A 288 -23.16 14.33 -22.63
CA THR A 288 -23.70 14.00 -21.31
C THR A 288 -22.64 14.19 -20.22
N ILE A 289 -21.40 13.80 -20.49
CA ILE A 289 -20.28 14.04 -19.57
C ILE A 289 -20.02 15.54 -19.40
N LEU A 290 -19.99 16.31 -20.49
CA LEU A 290 -19.83 17.77 -20.42
C LEU A 290 -20.95 18.43 -19.60
N ASP A 291 -22.19 17.97 -19.75
CA ASP A 291 -23.34 18.46 -18.99
C ASP A 291 -23.25 18.12 -17.49
N GLU A 292 -22.63 16.99 -17.12
CA GLU A 292 -22.36 16.64 -15.72
C GLU A 292 -21.23 17.53 -15.16
N VAL A 293 -20.11 17.66 -15.87
CA VAL A 293 -18.95 18.46 -15.44
C VAL A 293 -19.32 19.94 -15.29
N SER A 294 -20.20 20.46 -16.16
CA SER A 294 -20.66 21.86 -16.14
C SER A 294 -21.49 22.24 -14.90
N LYS A 295 -21.94 21.26 -14.12
CA LYS A 295 -22.76 21.42 -12.91
C LYS A 295 -21.98 21.34 -11.60
N LEU A 296 -20.67 21.08 -11.67
CA LEU A 296 -19.76 21.18 -10.52
C LEU A 296 -19.69 22.61 -10.00
#